data_AF-T0HSI3-F1
#
_entry.id   AF-T0HSI3-F1
#
_cell.length_a   1.000
_cell.length_b   1.000
_cell.length_c   1.000
_cell.angle_alpha   90.00
_cell.angle_beta   90.00
_cell.angle_gamma   90.00
#
_symmetry.space_group_name_H-M   'P 1'
#
loop_
_entity.id
_entity.type
_entity.pdbx_description
1 polymer ?
#
loop_
_entity_poly.entity_id
_entity_poly.type
_entity_poly.pdbx_seq_one_letter_code
_entity_poly.pdbx_strand_id
1 'polypeptide(L)'
;MIDSQSVKTTEAGGPRGYDAGKKVMGRKRHAMVDTDGRALELLIHAGDVQDRDGAIPLLQQSRHRHPFVSKAFADSAYSAARVINATSISIEIVRKIAGQVGFTVHPRRWVVERTFAWLGRNRRLAKDFEATLSSATAFLYAAAAMVLVRRMARAS
;
A
#
# COMPACT_ATOMS: atom_id res chain seq x y z
N MET A 1 2.78 -7.08 5.24
CA MET A 1 1.42 -7.09 4.64
C MET A 1 1.42 -6.13 3.47
N ILE A 2 0.72 -6.45 2.38
CA ILE A 2 0.63 -5.59 1.20
C ILE A 2 -0.84 -5.24 0.92
N ASP A 3 -1.07 -3.98 0.58
CA ASP A 3 -2.36 -3.49 0.09
C ASP A 3 -2.18 -2.18 -0.68
N SER A 4 -3.22 -1.73 -1.38
CA SER A 4 -3.23 -0.47 -2.12
C SER A 4 -4.38 0.45 -1.71
N GLN A 5 -4.13 1.76 -1.72
CA GLN A 5 -5.15 2.78 -1.49
C GLN A 5 -5.24 3.72 -2.70
N SER A 6 -6.41 3.77 -3.34
CA SER A 6 -6.71 4.71 -4.42
C SER A 6 -7.02 6.10 -3.86
N VAL A 7 -6.38 7.12 -4.42
CA VAL A 7 -6.57 8.53 -4.05
C VAL A 7 -6.82 9.37 -5.31
N LYS A 8 -7.71 10.35 -5.20
CA LYS A 8 -7.97 11.30 -6.28
C LYS A 8 -6.72 12.16 -6.52
N THR A 9 -6.42 12.46 -7.78
CA THR A 9 -5.44 13.50 -8.14
C THR A 9 -6.13 14.82 -8.39
N THR A 10 -5.40 15.93 -8.32
CA THR A 10 -5.89 17.23 -8.81
C THR A 10 -5.86 17.30 -10.34
N GLU A 11 -6.11 18.49 -10.87
CA GLU A 11 -5.99 18.86 -12.29
C GLU A 11 -4.54 18.81 -12.79
N ALA A 12 -3.57 18.64 -11.89
CA ALA A 12 -2.15 18.53 -12.23
C ALA A 12 -1.92 17.45 -13.30
N GLY A 13 -1.30 17.86 -14.41
CA GLY A 13 -0.96 17.02 -15.56
C GLY A 13 0.16 16.07 -15.23
N GLY A 14 -0.19 14.87 -14.76
CA GLY A 14 0.76 13.83 -14.41
C GLY A 14 0.15 12.44 -14.58
N PRO A 15 0.97 11.37 -14.47
CA PRO A 15 0.49 10.00 -14.66
C PRO A 15 -0.64 9.68 -13.67
N ARG A 16 -1.83 9.35 -14.17
CA ARG A 16 -3.02 8.99 -13.40
C ARG A 16 -3.90 8.06 -14.21
N GLY A 17 -4.80 7.35 -13.54
CA GLY A 17 -5.72 6.41 -14.19
C GLY A 17 -7.00 6.22 -13.40
N TYR A 18 -7.99 5.60 -14.03
CA TYR A 18 -9.30 5.37 -13.44
C TYR A 18 -9.37 4.00 -12.77
N ASP A 19 -9.53 4.00 -11.45
CA ASP A 19 -9.87 2.81 -10.69
C ASP A 19 -11.39 2.58 -10.75
N ALA A 20 -11.82 1.65 -11.58
CA ALA A 20 -13.23 1.30 -11.73
C ALA A 20 -13.85 0.70 -10.45
N GLY A 21 -13.06 -0.03 -9.65
CA GLY A 21 -13.53 -0.67 -8.42
C GLY A 21 -13.81 0.33 -7.31
N LYS A 22 -13.04 1.43 -7.26
CA LYS A 22 -13.25 2.53 -6.30
C LYS A 22 -13.98 3.74 -6.89
N LYS A 23 -14.18 3.76 -8.21
CA LYS A 23 -14.69 4.91 -8.98
C LYS A 23 -13.86 6.18 -8.71
N VAL A 24 -12.54 6.02 -8.72
CA VAL A 24 -11.58 7.09 -8.42
C VAL A 24 -10.70 7.35 -9.64
N MET A 25 -10.71 8.59 -10.13
CA MET A 25 -9.72 9.09 -11.07
C MET A 25 -8.50 9.59 -10.28
N GLY A 26 -7.37 8.90 -10.40
CA GLY A 26 -6.14 9.31 -9.73
C GLY A 26 -5.04 8.27 -9.71
N ARG A 27 -4.47 8.03 -8.53
CA ARG A 27 -3.32 7.15 -8.32
C ARG A 27 -3.58 6.18 -7.19
N LYS A 28 -2.83 5.08 -7.17
CA LYS A 28 -2.83 4.11 -6.09
C LYS A 28 -1.53 4.20 -5.31
N ARG A 29 -1.68 4.21 -3.98
CA ARG A 29 -0.60 4.12 -3.00
C ARG A 29 -0.47 2.67 -2.61
N HIS A 30 0.52 1.99 -3.17
CA HIS A 30 0.81 0.62 -2.84
C HIS A 30 1.78 0.57 -1.67
N ALA A 31 1.41 -0.13 -0.60
CA ALA A 31 2.21 -0.19 0.61
C ALA A 31 2.50 -1.62 1.02
N MET A 32 3.75 -1.85 1.41
CA MET A 32 4.22 -3.00 2.18
C MET A 32 4.59 -2.53 3.58
N VAL A 33 3.97 -3.14 4.59
CA VAL A 33 4.17 -2.77 6.00
C VAL A 33 4.55 -3.96 6.87
N ASP A 34 5.25 -3.71 7.97
CA ASP A 34 5.50 -4.70 9.03
C ASP A 34 4.23 -5.00 9.84
N THR A 35 4.35 -5.83 10.88
CA THR A 35 3.23 -6.22 11.75
C THR A 35 2.68 -5.10 12.62
N ASP A 36 3.46 -4.03 12.86
CA ASP A 36 3.06 -2.86 13.64
C ASP A 36 2.58 -1.70 12.75
N GLY A 37 2.59 -1.91 11.43
CA GLY A 37 2.21 -0.92 10.43
C GLY A 37 3.28 0.14 10.17
N ARG A 38 4.56 -0.19 10.36
CA ARG A 38 5.68 0.63 9.84
C ARG A 38 5.85 0.32 8.36
N ALA A 39 6.01 1.37 7.55
CA ALA A 39 6.24 1.21 6.12
C ALA A 39 7.62 0.57 5.87
N LEU A 40 7.63 -0.53 5.12
CA LEU A 40 8.84 -1.16 4.60
C LEU A 40 9.11 -0.70 3.17
N GLU A 41 8.08 -0.74 2.33
CA GLU A 41 8.14 -0.33 0.93
C GLU A 41 6.87 0.42 0.55
N LEU A 42 6.99 1.56 -0.12
CA LEU A 42 5.87 2.37 -0.60
C LEU A 42 6.11 2.72 -2.07
N LEU A 43 5.10 2.47 -2.90
CA LEU A 43 5.16 2.70 -4.33
C LEU A 43 3.86 3.34 -4.81
N ILE A 44 3.96 4.44 -5.56
CA ILE A 44 2.79 5.06 -6.19
C ILE A 44 2.78 4.75 -7.69
N HIS A 45 1.61 4.36 -8.17
CA HIS A 45 1.36 4.11 -9.58
C HIS A 45 0.00 4.70 -10.00
N ALA A 46 -0.28 4.73 -11.31
CA ALA A 46 -1.56 5.17 -11.82
C ALA A 46 -2.72 4.31 -11.28
N GLY A 47 -3.92 4.91 -11.18
CA GLY A 47 -5.07 4.31 -10.50
C GLY A 47 -5.70 3.12 -11.23
N ASP A 48 -5.47 3.02 -12.54
CA ASP A 48 -5.93 1.95 -13.43
C ASP A 48 -5.05 0.68 -13.34
N VAL A 49 -3.86 0.77 -12.74
CA VAL A 49 -3.01 -0.39 -12.48
C VAL A 49 -3.69 -1.29 -11.44
N GLN A 50 -3.86 -2.55 -11.79
CA GLN A 50 -4.45 -3.54 -10.88
C GLN A 50 -3.48 -3.90 -9.76
N ASP A 51 -4.01 -4.31 -8.62
CA ASP A 51 -3.19 -4.55 -7.42
C ASP A 51 -2.17 -5.68 -7.66
N ARG A 52 -2.58 -6.76 -8.35
CA ARG A 52 -1.66 -7.82 -8.81
C ARG A 52 -0.55 -7.35 -9.76
N ASP A 53 -0.75 -6.27 -10.53
CA ASP A 53 0.30 -5.71 -11.39
C ASP A 53 1.22 -4.79 -10.58
N GLY A 54 0.65 -3.93 -9.74
CA GLY A 54 1.41 -3.04 -8.87
C GLY A 54 2.23 -3.76 -7.79
N ALA A 55 1.81 -4.97 -7.40
CA ALA A 55 2.50 -5.77 -6.40
C ALA A 55 3.89 -6.25 -6.86
N ILE A 56 4.07 -6.54 -8.16
CA ILE A 56 5.32 -7.08 -8.70
C ILE A 56 6.49 -6.11 -8.46
N PRO A 57 6.44 -4.84 -8.94
CA PRO A 57 7.53 -3.90 -8.70
C PRO A 57 7.68 -3.54 -7.22
N LEU A 58 6.60 -3.54 -6.43
CA LEU A 58 6.68 -3.32 -4.97
C LEU A 58 7.51 -4.41 -4.29
N LEU A 59 7.16 -5.68 -4.55
CA LEU A 59 7.86 -6.83 -3.97
C LEU A 59 9.33 -6.86 -4.41
N GLN A 60 9.60 -6.64 -5.70
CA GLN A 60 10.96 -6.62 -6.23
C GLN A 60 11.82 -5.51 -5.59
N GLN A 61 11.29 -4.29 -5.46
CA GLN A 61 12.00 -3.17 -4.82
C GLN A 61 12.26 -3.44 -3.33
N SER A 62 11.30 -4.04 -2.63
CA SER A 62 11.44 -4.35 -1.21
C SER A 62 12.62 -5.27 -0.91
N ARG A 63 13.00 -6.16 -1.85
CA ARG A 63 14.07 -7.15 -1.65
C ARG A 63 15.43 -6.54 -1.37
N HIS A 64 15.75 -5.43 -2.02
CA HIS A 64 17.04 -4.77 -1.84
C HIS A 64 17.18 -4.18 -0.43
N ARG A 65 16.12 -3.54 0.07
CA ARG A 65 16.13 -2.89 1.39
C ARG A 65 15.86 -3.85 2.55
N HIS A 66 15.04 -4.87 2.30
CA HIS A 66 14.53 -5.78 3.34
C HIS A 66 14.80 -7.23 2.97
N PRO A 67 16.08 -7.63 2.83
CA PRO A 67 16.43 -8.96 2.36
C PRO A 67 15.98 -10.08 3.30
N PHE A 68 15.66 -9.77 4.55
CA PHE A 68 15.16 -10.71 5.56
C PHE A 68 13.67 -11.00 5.47
N VAL A 69 12.88 -10.22 4.71
CA VAL A 69 11.44 -10.50 4.58
C VAL A 69 11.22 -11.74 3.72
N SER A 70 10.60 -12.76 4.31
CA SER A 70 10.34 -14.06 3.67
C SER A 70 8.87 -14.32 3.37
N LYS A 71 7.93 -13.63 4.04
CA LYS A 71 6.49 -13.80 3.88
C LYS A 71 5.76 -12.47 3.85
N ALA A 72 4.79 -12.34 2.95
CA ALA A 72 3.83 -11.24 2.91
C ALA A 72 2.40 -11.76 2.86
N PHE A 73 1.51 -11.07 3.57
CA PHE A 73 0.07 -11.34 3.55
C PHE A 73 -0.62 -10.32 2.65
N ALA A 74 -1.57 -10.79 1.85
CA ALA A 74 -2.34 -9.97 0.90
C ALA A 74 -3.78 -10.49 0.80
N ASP A 75 -4.66 -9.74 0.13
CA ASP A 75 -6.00 -10.21 -0.15
C ASP A 75 -6.14 -10.97 -1.48
N SER A 76 -7.35 -11.38 -1.82
CA SER A 76 -7.62 -12.14 -3.05
C SER A 76 -7.31 -11.38 -4.34
N ALA A 77 -7.24 -10.04 -4.34
CA ALA A 77 -6.88 -9.27 -5.53
C ALA A 77 -5.42 -9.51 -5.98
N TYR A 78 -4.57 -10.01 -5.07
CA TYR A 78 -3.18 -10.38 -5.31
C TYR A 78 -3.01 -11.84 -5.75
N SER A 79 -4.09 -12.62 -5.82
CA SER A 79 -4.06 -14.05 -6.15
C SER A 79 -3.78 -14.27 -7.65
N ALA A 80 -2.53 -14.10 -8.07
CA ALA A 80 -2.08 -14.33 -9.43
C ALA A 80 -0.68 -14.99 -9.46
N ALA A 81 -0.47 -15.94 -10.38
CA ALA A 81 0.80 -16.67 -10.50
C ALA A 81 2.02 -15.74 -10.66
N ARG A 82 1.86 -14.66 -11.44
CA ARG A 82 2.90 -13.63 -11.61
C ARG A 82 3.31 -12.91 -10.33
N VAL A 83 2.41 -12.76 -9.35
CA VAL A 83 2.71 -12.14 -8.05
C VAL A 83 3.50 -13.12 -7.19
N ILE A 84 3.09 -14.39 -7.17
CA ILE A 84 3.79 -15.47 -6.45
C ILE A 84 5.21 -15.64 -6.98
N ASN A 85 5.39 -15.57 -8.30
CA ASN A 85 6.68 -15.76 -8.96
C ASN A 85 7.51 -14.47 -9.06
N ALA A 86 7.04 -13.33 -8.52
CA ALA A 86 7.73 -12.05 -8.65
C ALA A 86 9.05 -12.00 -7.87
N THR A 87 9.12 -12.68 -6.73
CA THR A 87 10.27 -12.69 -5.81
C THR A 87 10.31 -13.98 -4.99
N SER A 88 11.33 -14.14 -4.14
CA SER A 88 11.40 -15.23 -3.15
C SER A 88 10.49 -15.03 -1.92
N ILE A 89 9.74 -13.93 -1.82
CA ILE A 89 8.79 -13.68 -0.72
C ILE A 89 7.53 -14.52 -0.94
N SER A 90 7.24 -15.42 0.00
CA SER A 90 6.01 -16.22 -0.01
C SER A 90 4.78 -15.32 0.20
N ILE A 91 3.82 -15.37 -0.72
CA ILE A 91 2.58 -14.60 -0.64
C ILE A 91 1.46 -15.47 -0.08
N GLU A 92 0.95 -15.09 1.09
CA GLU A 92 -0.18 -15.75 1.73
C GLU A 92 -1.46 -14.93 1.53
N ILE A 93 -2.41 -15.49 0.77
CA ILE A 93 -3.70 -14.84 0.50
C ILE A 93 -4.65 -15.06 1.69
N VAL A 94 -4.94 -13.99 2.41
CA VAL A 94 -5.90 -13.96 3.53
C VAL A 94 -7.31 -13.91 2.97
N ARG A 95 -7.97 -15.08 2.93
CA ARG A 95 -9.35 -15.22 2.45
C ARG A 95 -10.35 -14.76 3.51
N LYS A 96 -11.52 -14.32 3.06
CA LYS A 96 -12.68 -14.12 3.93
C LYS A 96 -13.10 -15.47 4.51
N ILE A 97 -13.61 -15.46 5.74
CA ILE A 97 -14.14 -16.68 6.37
C ILE A 97 -15.41 -17.08 5.61
N ALA A 98 -15.50 -18.35 5.20
CA ALA A 98 -16.69 -18.85 4.50
C ALA A 98 -17.93 -18.74 5.41
N GLY A 99 -19.03 -18.22 4.89
CA GLY A 99 -20.27 -18.01 5.67
C GLY A 99 -20.26 -16.79 6.60
N GLN A 100 -19.24 -15.91 6.52
CA GLN A 100 -19.21 -14.69 7.33
C GLN A 100 -20.36 -13.74 6.95
N VAL A 101 -21.21 -13.43 7.94
CA VAL A 101 -22.22 -12.37 7.87
C VAL A 101 -21.71 -11.16 8.65
N GLY A 102 -21.70 -9.99 8.03
CA GLY A 102 -21.22 -8.75 8.65
C GLY A 102 -19.68 -8.58 8.62
N PHE A 103 -19.20 -7.52 9.28
CA PHE A 103 -17.77 -7.18 9.31
C PHE A 103 -17.05 -7.96 10.41
N THR A 104 -15.96 -8.65 10.05
CA THR A 104 -15.02 -9.25 11.01
C THR A 104 -13.62 -8.74 10.74
N VAL A 105 -12.87 -8.47 11.80
CA VAL A 105 -11.47 -8.04 11.68
C VAL A 105 -10.62 -9.24 11.35
N HIS A 106 -10.02 -9.25 10.16
CA HIS A 106 -8.98 -10.21 9.83
C HIS A 106 -7.66 -9.74 10.47
N PRO A 107 -7.11 -10.45 11.48
CA PRO A 107 -6.01 -9.96 12.32
C PRO A 107 -4.78 -9.50 11.54
N ARG A 108 -4.55 -10.09 10.36
CA ARG A 108 -3.39 -9.80 9.51
C ARG A 108 -3.66 -8.85 8.35
N ARG A 109 -4.91 -8.45 8.11
CA ARG A 109 -5.24 -7.57 6.97
C ARG A 109 -5.38 -6.11 7.42
N TRP A 110 -5.88 -5.90 8.62
CA TRP A 110 -6.19 -4.55 9.13
C TRP A 110 -4.96 -3.65 9.32
N VAL A 111 -3.75 -4.20 9.49
CA VAL A 111 -2.58 -3.38 9.83
C VAL A 111 -2.21 -2.40 8.71
N VAL A 112 -2.26 -2.83 7.44
CA VAL A 112 -1.94 -1.96 6.30
C VAL A 112 -3.04 -0.92 6.07
N GLU A 113 -4.30 -1.31 6.21
CA GLU A 113 -5.45 -0.38 6.16
C GLU A 113 -5.36 0.68 7.27
N ARG A 114 -5.03 0.26 8.50
CA ARG A 114 -4.75 1.17 9.63
C ARG A 114 -3.55 2.07 9.37
N THR A 115 -2.53 1.57 8.66
CA THR A 115 -1.38 2.39 8.26
C THR A 115 -1.82 3.48 7.29
N PHE A 116 -2.65 3.17 6.29
CA PHE A 116 -3.24 4.19 5.43
C PHE A 116 -4.09 5.20 6.22
N ALA A 117 -4.84 4.77 7.23
CA ALA A 117 -5.60 5.68 8.09
C ALA A 117 -4.69 6.64 8.86
N TRP A 118 -3.53 6.18 9.36
CA TRP A 118 -2.54 7.06 10.00
C TRP A 118 -1.91 8.04 9.01
N LEU A 119 -1.52 7.56 7.83
CA LEU A 119 -0.97 8.41 6.77
C LEU A 119 -1.98 9.46 6.30
N GLY A 120 -3.26 9.11 6.24
CA GLY A 120 -4.35 10.02 5.89
C GLY A 120 -4.56 11.18 6.87
N ARG A 121 -4.02 11.12 8.09
CA ARG A 121 -4.02 12.26 9.02
C ARG A 121 -3.07 13.37 8.59
N ASN A 122 -2.13 13.08 7.69
CA ASN A 122 -1.36 14.12 7.02
C ASN A 122 -2.25 14.77 5.95
N ARG A 123 -2.72 16.00 6.20
CA ARG A 123 -3.58 16.76 5.26
C ARG A 123 -3.00 16.85 3.85
N ARG A 124 -1.68 16.81 3.71
CA ARG A 124 -0.99 16.85 2.41
C ARG A 124 -1.31 15.63 1.53
N LEU A 125 -1.71 14.52 2.14
CA LEU A 125 -2.09 13.27 1.49
C LEU A 125 -3.61 13.11 1.33
N ALA A 126 -4.43 14.09 1.69
CA ALA A 126 -5.89 14.01 1.51
C ALA A 126 -6.29 13.86 0.02
N LYS A 127 -5.49 14.46 -0.87
CA LYS A 127 -5.54 14.32 -2.33
C LYS A 127 -4.09 14.24 -2.82
N ASP A 128 -3.85 13.64 -3.98
CA ASP A 128 -2.54 13.71 -4.60
C ASP A 128 -2.43 14.98 -5.47
N PHE A 129 -1.50 15.86 -5.10
CA PHE A 129 -1.23 17.13 -5.78
C PHE A 129 0.03 17.07 -6.65
N GLU A 130 0.75 15.95 -6.67
CA GLU A 130 2.06 15.86 -7.31
C GLU A 130 1.97 15.68 -8.82
N ALA A 131 2.87 16.34 -9.56
CA ALA A 131 3.00 16.14 -11.00
C ALA A 131 3.59 14.75 -11.34
N THR A 132 4.58 14.27 -10.56
CA THR A 132 5.28 13.01 -10.84
C THR A 132 4.96 11.94 -9.80
N LEU A 133 5.05 10.67 -10.21
CA LEU A 133 4.92 9.53 -9.30
C LEU A 133 6.05 9.50 -8.27
N SER A 134 7.26 9.92 -8.64
CA SER A 134 8.42 9.98 -7.74
C SER A 134 8.21 10.98 -6.60
N SER A 135 7.73 12.19 -6.91
CA SER A 135 7.39 13.19 -5.88
C SER A 135 6.26 12.68 -4.98
N ALA A 136 5.25 12.04 -5.56
CA ALA A 136 4.15 11.46 -4.81
C ALA A 136 4.63 10.39 -3.82
N THR A 137 5.49 9.48 -4.29
CA THR A 137 6.13 8.46 -3.45
C THR A 137 6.97 9.11 -2.35
N ALA A 138 7.75 10.16 -2.66
CA ALA A 138 8.56 10.86 -1.67
C ALA A 138 7.72 11.48 -0.54
N PHE A 139 6.61 12.16 -0.86
CA PHE A 139 5.70 12.69 0.15
C PHE A 139 5.00 11.60 0.97
N LEU A 140 4.73 10.44 0.36
CA LEU A 140 4.18 9.29 1.07
C LEU A 140 5.19 8.73 2.10
N TYR A 141 6.47 8.61 1.72
CA TYR A 141 7.55 8.24 2.65
C TYR A 141 7.76 9.29 3.74
N ALA A 142 7.73 10.59 3.40
CA ALA A 142 7.83 11.67 4.40
C ALA A 142 6.72 11.58 5.46
N ALA A 143 5.48 11.27 5.04
CA ALA A 143 4.38 11.05 5.95
C ALA A 143 4.60 9.82 6.85
N ALA A 144 5.10 8.71 6.29
CA ALA A 144 5.44 7.51 7.06
C ALA A 144 6.55 7.78 8.10
N ALA A 145 7.60 8.51 7.72
CA ALA A 145 8.68 8.92 8.61
C ALA A 145 8.16 9.79 9.77
N MET A 146 7.28 10.76 9.49
CA MET A 146 6.65 11.57 10.54
C MET A 146 5.81 10.74 11.52
N VAL A 147 5.14 9.68 11.07
CA VAL A 147 4.42 8.75 11.96
C VAL A 147 5.41 8.00 12.85
N LEU A 148 6.51 7.50 12.28
CA LEU A 148 7.54 6.78 13.02
C LEU A 148 8.23 7.65 14.09
N VAL A 149 8.66 8.86 13.72
CA VAL A 149 9.30 9.80 14.65
C VAL A 149 8.39 10.13 15.84
N ARG A 150 7.10 10.38 15.59
CA ARG A 150 6.12 10.64 16.67
C ARG A 150 5.91 9.44 17.59
N ARG A 151 6.08 8.21 17.11
CA ARG A 151 6.01 7.01 17.94
C ARG A 151 7.24 6.87 18.82
N MET A 152 8.42 7.07 18.25
CA MET A 152 9.68 7.03 19.00
C MET A 152 9.67 8.05 20.14
N ALA A 153 9.26 9.28 19.85
CA ALA A 153 9.17 10.34 20.86
C ALA A 153 8.16 10.08 22.00
N ARG A 154 7.18 9.19 21.80
CA ARG A 154 6.20 8.81 22.85
C ARG A 154 6.62 7.57 23.63
N ALA A 155 7.55 6.79 23.08
CA ALA A 155 8.09 5.59 23.72
C ALA A 155 9.39 5.89 24.49
N SER A 156 9.91 7.11 24.36
CA SER A 156 11.06 7.63 25.11
C SER A 156 10.61 8.32 26.38
#